data_AF-X1MHM9-F1
#
_entry.id   AF-X1MHM9-F1
#
_cell.length_a   1.000
_cell.length_b   1.000
_cell.length_c   1.000
_cell.angle_alpha   90.00
_cell.angle_beta   90.00
_cell.angle_gamma   90.00
#
_symmetry.space_group_name_H-M   'P 1'
#
loop_
_entity.id
_entity.type
_entity.pdbx_description
1 polymer ?
#
loop_
_entity_poly.entity_id
_entity_poly.type
_entity_poly.pdbx_seq_one_letter_code
_entity_poly.pdbx_strand_id
1 'polypeptide(L)'
;GYLSRKWIIKAKGEKWFKENFLHLLTPVSIIALLFTLILLFSFKGEIILTKPLTILWIAIPLFIQTNLIFFLTYGLAKLLKLNYEDAAPSALIGASNHFEVAIATAIMVFGISSGAALATVVGVLIEVPVMLMLVSVCKRTRNFF
;
A
#
# COMPACT_ATOMS: atom_id res chain seq x y z
N GLY A 1 14.50 -13.71 -3.23
CA GLY A 1 13.81 -13.40 -4.49
C GLY A 1 14.58 -13.90 -5.69
N TYR A 2 15.61 -13.18 -6.15
CA TYR A 2 16.33 -13.50 -7.38
C TYR A 2 17.06 -14.86 -7.35
N LEU A 3 17.85 -15.11 -6.30
CA LEU A 3 18.61 -16.37 -6.14
C LEU A 3 17.67 -17.58 -5.96
N SER A 4 16.64 -17.44 -5.12
CA SER A 4 15.65 -18.51 -4.91
C SER A 4 14.89 -18.86 -6.19
N ARG A 5 14.49 -17.86 -6.99
CA ARG A 5 13.89 -18.09 -8.32
C ARG A 5 14.82 -18.87 -9.23
N LYS A 6 16.09 -18.45 -9.35
CA LYS A 6 17.07 -19.06 -10.25
C LYS A 6 17.40 -20.51 -9.86
N TRP A 7 17.51 -20.79 -8.55
CA TRP A 7 17.81 -22.12 -8.03
C TRP A 7 16.61 -23.08 -8.13
N ILE A 8 15.41 -22.62 -7.79
CA ILE A 8 14.19 -23.46 -7.83
C ILE A 8 13.78 -23.76 -9.27
N ILE A 9 13.90 -22.80 -10.19
CA ILE A 9 13.62 -23.06 -11.62
C ILE A 9 14.64 -24.06 -12.18
N LYS A 10 15.92 -23.96 -11.80
CA LYS A 10 16.96 -24.92 -12.24
C LYS A 10 16.73 -26.33 -11.67
N ALA A 11 16.22 -26.45 -10.45
CA ALA A 11 16.02 -27.74 -9.79
C ALA A 11 14.67 -28.42 -10.09
N LYS A 12 13.58 -27.66 -10.22
CA LYS A 12 12.20 -28.19 -10.33
C LYS A 12 11.41 -27.67 -11.54
N GLY A 13 12.02 -26.82 -12.38
CA GLY A 13 11.39 -26.27 -13.58
C GLY A 13 10.44 -25.11 -13.31
N GLU A 14 10.11 -24.36 -14.38
CA GLU A 14 9.28 -23.15 -14.30
C GLU A 14 7.83 -23.42 -13.90
N LYS A 15 7.24 -24.54 -14.35
CA LYS A 15 5.86 -24.92 -14.02
C LYS A 15 5.68 -25.15 -12.52
N TRP A 16 6.59 -25.89 -11.89
CA TRP A 16 6.53 -26.15 -10.45
C TRP A 16 6.74 -24.87 -9.62
N PHE A 17 7.60 -23.96 -10.06
CA PHE A 17 7.80 -22.66 -9.42
C PHE A 17 6.52 -21.80 -9.45
N LYS A 18 5.83 -21.74 -10.60
CA LYS A 18 4.60 -20.96 -10.74
C LYS A 18 3.40 -21.57 -10.00
N GLU A 19 3.23 -22.89 -10.05
CA GLU A 19 2.04 -23.53 -9.50
C GLU A 19 2.13 -23.83 -8.00
N ASN A 20 3.31 -24.23 -7.50
CA ASN A 20 3.44 -24.65 -6.10
C ASN A 20 4.13 -23.60 -5.23
N PHE A 21 5.27 -23.05 -5.69
CA PHE A 21 6.07 -22.14 -4.87
C PHE A 21 5.43 -20.76 -4.71
N LEU A 22 4.90 -20.18 -5.80
CA LEU A 22 4.16 -18.91 -5.71
C LEU A 22 2.86 -19.06 -4.91
N HIS A 23 2.13 -20.16 -5.09
CA HIS A 23 0.86 -20.38 -4.37
C HIS A 23 1.05 -20.57 -2.86
N LEU A 24 2.19 -21.12 -2.43
CA LEU A 24 2.56 -21.17 -1.00
C LEU A 24 2.97 -19.80 -0.44
N LEU A 25 3.60 -18.95 -1.25
CA LEU A 25 4.08 -17.64 -0.81
C LEU A 25 2.94 -16.64 -0.59
N THR A 26 1.90 -16.67 -1.43
CA THR A 26 0.75 -15.75 -1.32
C THR A 26 0.11 -15.73 0.08
N PRO A 27 -0.32 -16.87 0.68
CA PRO A 27 -0.91 -16.86 2.01
C PRO A 27 0.11 -16.50 3.09
N VAL A 28 1.38 -16.89 2.96
CA VAL A 28 2.42 -16.53 3.94
C VAL A 28 2.67 -15.02 3.97
N SER A 29 2.73 -14.37 2.81
CA SER A 29 2.87 -12.92 2.72
C SER A 29 1.67 -12.19 3.32
N ILE A 30 0.45 -12.65 3.05
CA ILE A 30 -0.77 -12.07 3.63
C ILE A 30 -0.77 -12.22 5.16
N ILE A 31 -0.43 -13.40 5.68
CA ILE A 31 -0.35 -13.64 7.13
C ILE A 31 0.72 -12.75 7.77
N ALA A 32 1.91 -12.66 7.17
CA ALA A 32 2.99 -11.81 7.67
C ALA A 32 2.58 -10.33 7.70
N LEU A 33 1.95 -9.84 6.63
CA LEU A 33 1.47 -8.46 6.52
C LEU A 33 0.38 -8.16 7.57
N LEU A 34 -0.61 -9.05 7.71
CA LEU A 34 -1.65 -8.92 8.73
C LEU A 34 -1.08 -8.98 10.14
N PHE A 35 -0.12 -9.86 10.38
CA PHE A 35 0.54 -9.97 11.68
C PHE A 35 1.31 -8.68 12.03
N THR A 36 2.07 -8.13 11.08
CA THR A 36 2.74 -6.84 11.24
C THR A 36 1.73 -5.72 11.52
N LEU A 37 0.60 -5.71 10.82
CA LEU A 37 -0.47 -4.74 11.01
C LEU A 37 -1.06 -4.84 12.44
N ILE A 38 -1.36 -6.04 12.91
CA ILE A 38 -1.86 -6.28 14.29
C ILE A 38 -0.85 -5.79 15.32
N LEU A 39 0.44 -6.11 15.15
CA LEU A 39 1.49 -5.67 16.06
C LEU A 39 1.61 -4.14 16.10
N LEU A 40 1.58 -3.48 14.94
CA LEU A 40 1.66 -2.03 14.87
C LEU A 40 0.49 -1.36 15.57
N PHE A 41 -0.74 -1.87 15.40
CA PHE A 41 -1.90 -1.35 16.10
C PHE A 41 -1.87 -1.65 17.59
N SER A 42 -1.40 -2.83 17.99
CA SER A 42 -1.23 -3.17 19.41
C SER A 42 -0.26 -2.21 20.10
N PHE A 43 0.89 -1.91 19.48
CA PHE A 43 1.89 -1.01 20.04
C PHE A 43 1.52 0.48 19.97
N LYS A 44 0.59 0.86 19.11
CA LYS A 44 0.19 2.27 18.91
C LYS A 44 -1.24 2.60 19.34
N GLY A 45 -2.02 1.61 19.77
CA GLY A 45 -3.44 1.73 20.10
C GLY A 45 -3.74 2.75 21.20
N GLU A 46 -2.94 2.78 22.27
CA GLU A 46 -3.13 3.77 23.35
C GLU A 46 -2.91 5.21 22.87
N ILE A 47 -1.91 5.44 22.03
CA ILE A 47 -1.61 6.78 21.49
C ILE A 47 -2.69 7.21 20.48
N ILE A 48 -3.22 6.24 19.74
CA ILE A 48 -4.34 6.46 18.81
C ILE A 48 -5.59 6.94 19.56
N LEU A 49 -5.89 6.33 20.71
CA LEU A 49 -7.07 6.66 21.51
C LEU A 49 -6.92 7.96 22.32
N THR A 50 -5.70 8.29 22.75
CA THR A 50 -5.46 9.46 23.61
C THR A 50 -5.31 10.79 22.86
N LYS A 51 -4.99 10.78 21.55
CA LYS A 51 -4.78 12.02 20.77
C LYS A 51 -5.46 11.99 19.38
N PRO A 52 -6.80 11.96 19.32
CA PRO A 52 -7.55 11.87 18.06
C PRO A 52 -7.34 13.09 17.15
N LEU A 53 -7.15 14.29 17.70
CA LEU A 53 -6.86 15.47 16.88
C LEU A 53 -5.56 15.32 16.09
N THR A 54 -4.49 14.82 16.71
CA THR A 54 -3.19 14.64 16.02
C THR A 54 -3.32 13.70 14.83
N ILE A 55 -4.13 12.65 14.96
CA ILE A 55 -4.42 11.70 13.86
C ILE A 55 -5.12 12.42 12.72
N LEU A 56 -6.13 13.25 13.03
CA LEU A 56 -6.84 14.02 12.02
C LEU A 56 -5.91 14.98 11.27
N TRP A 57 -5.00 15.65 11.99
CA TRP A 57 -3.98 16.52 11.41
C TRP A 57 -3.00 15.78 10.48
N ILE A 58 -2.72 14.50 10.74
CA ILE A 58 -1.90 13.65 9.85
C ILE A 58 -2.74 13.13 8.67
N ALA A 59 -4.02 12.83 8.93
CA ALA A 59 -4.92 12.23 7.97
C ALA A 59 -5.27 13.16 6.82
N ILE A 60 -5.51 14.44 7.11
CA ILE A 60 -5.89 15.43 6.11
C ILE A 60 -4.81 15.58 5.02
N PRO A 61 -3.53 15.83 5.35
CA PRO A 61 -2.45 15.90 4.36
C PRO A 61 -2.31 14.62 3.53
N LEU A 62 -2.35 13.45 4.16
CA LEU A 62 -2.23 12.17 3.45
C LEU A 62 -3.40 11.94 2.50
N PHE A 63 -4.62 12.22 2.95
CA PHE A 63 -5.81 12.12 2.10
C PHE A 63 -5.69 13.04 0.88
N ILE A 64 -5.31 14.31 1.09
CA ILE A 64 -5.15 15.28 0.01
C ILE A 64 -4.06 14.82 -0.96
N GLN A 65 -2.91 14.38 -0.44
CA GLN A 65 -1.79 13.90 -1.25
C GLN A 65 -2.20 12.73 -2.14
N THR A 66 -2.80 11.68 -1.58
CA THR A 66 -3.21 10.48 -2.32
C THR A 66 -4.23 10.83 -3.41
N ASN A 67 -5.24 11.67 -3.10
CA ASN A 67 -6.22 12.10 -4.08
C ASN A 67 -5.57 12.95 -5.19
N LEU A 68 -4.69 13.89 -4.84
CA LEU A 68 -4.02 14.76 -5.81
C LEU A 68 -3.19 13.93 -6.78
N ILE A 69 -2.34 13.04 -6.29
CA ILE A 69 -1.51 12.17 -7.12
C ILE A 69 -2.39 11.27 -8.00
N PHE A 70 -3.47 10.72 -7.45
CA PHE A 70 -4.43 9.91 -8.22
C PHE A 70 -5.07 10.71 -9.36
N PHE A 71 -5.66 11.88 -9.08
CA PHE A 71 -6.32 12.67 -10.12
C PHE A 71 -5.33 13.17 -11.18
N LEU A 72 -4.11 13.51 -10.76
CA LEU A 72 -3.05 13.95 -11.67
C LEU A 72 -2.60 12.81 -12.59
N THR A 73 -2.32 11.63 -12.04
CA THR A 73 -1.91 10.45 -12.83
C THR A 73 -3.05 9.92 -13.71
N TYR A 74 -4.27 9.86 -13.20
CA TYR A 74 -5.45 9.43 -13.96
C TYR A 74 -5.81 10.42 -15.07
N GLY A 75 -5.72 11.72 -14.79
CA GLY A 75 -5.91 12.78 -15.79
C GLY A 75 -4.83 12.75 -16.88
N LEU A 76 -3.56 12.55 -16.51
CA LEU A 76 -2.47 12.36 -17.46
C LEU A 76 -2.67 11.11 -18.31
N ALA A 77 -3.07 9.99 -17.71
CA ALA A 77 -3.38 8.76 -18.45
C ALA A 77 -4.48 8.98 -19.50
N LYS A 78 -5.48 9.80 -19.18
CA LYS A 78 -6.52 10.22 -20.13
C LYS A 78 -5.98 11.10 -21.25
N LEU A 79 -5.13 12.08 -20.93
CA LEU A 79 -4.48 12.94 -21.94
C LEU A 79 -3.58 12.13 -22.89
N LEU A 80 -2.95 11.08 -22.37
CA LEU A 80 -2.13 10.13 -23.13
C LEU A 80 -2.97 9.07 -23.90
N LYS A 81 -4.31 9.12 -23.82
CA LYS A 81 -5.24 8.19 -24.47
C LYS A 81 -4.97 6.72 -24.12
N LEU A 82 -4.59 6.44 -22.88
CA LEU A 82 -4.47 5.08 -22.38
C LEU A 82 -5.85 4.45 -22.21
N ASN A 83 -5.95 3.13 -22.41
CA ASN A 83 -7.17 2.41 -22.11
C ASN A 83 -7.43 2.42 -20.60
N TYR A 84 -8.70 2.33 -20.19
CA TYR A 84 -9.08 2.22 -18.77
C TYR A 84 -8.30 1.12 -18.03
N GLU A 85 -8.07 0.00 -18.71
CA GLU A 85 -7.37 -1.18 -18.18
C GLU A 85 -5.93 -0.90 -17.77
N ASP A 86 -5.29 0.11 -18.37
CA ASP A 86 -3.93 0.56 -18.01
C ASP A 86 -3.97 1.81 -17.12
N ALA A 87 -4.89 2.74 -17.41
CA ALA A 87 -5.00 4.02 -16.73
C ALA A 87 -5.39 3.88 -15.25
N ALA A 88 -6.37 3.02 -14.94
CA ALA A 88 -6.84 2.82 -13.57
C ALA A 88 -5.78 2.19 -12.65
N PRO A 89 -5.14 1.05 -13.00
CA PRO A 89 -4.08 0.49 -12.15
C PRO A 89 -2.85 1.38 -12.10
N SER A 90 -2.46 2.06 -13.19
CA SER A 90 -1.32 2.99 -13.17
C SER A 90 -1.54 4.16 -12.19
N ALA A 91 -2.73 4.77 -12.19
CA ALA A 91 -3.06 5.85 -11.27
C ALA A 91 -3.10 5.39 -9.81
N LEU A 92 -3.61 4.17 -9.55
CA LEU A 92 -3.63 3.58 -8.21
C LEU A 92 -2.21 3.26 -7.71
N ILE A 93 -1.33 2.75 -8.58
CA ILE A 93 0.08 2.51 -8.23
C ILE A 93 0.78 3.82 -7.92
N GLY A 94 0.51 4.88 -8.69
CA GLY A 94 1.10 6.19 -8.46
C GLY A 94 0.68 6.83 -7.12
N ALA A 95 -0.58 6.60 -6.71
CA ALA A 95 -1.13 7.18 -5.48
C ALA A 95 -0.83 6.36 -4.20
N SER A 96 -0.42 5.10 -4.35
CA SER A 96 -0.19 4.15 -3.25
C SER A 96 1.19 4.31 -2.62
N ASN A 97 1.28 4.12 -1.30
CA ASN A 97 2.55 4.17 -0.55
C ASN A 97 2.93 2.80 0.01
N HIS A 98 4.24 2.52 0.05
CA HIS A 98 4.76 1.29 0.62
C HIS A 98 5.01 1.45 2.13
N PHE A 99 3.97 1.21 2.92
CA PHE A 99 4.01 1.47 4.35
C PHE A 99 4.97 0.59 5.13
N GLU A 100 5.16 -0.67 4.76
CA GLU A 100 6.04 -1.57 5.50
C GLU A 100 7.47 -1.02 5.55
N VAL A 101 7.94 -0.52 4.41
CA VAL A 101 9.26 0.11 4.29
C VAL A 101 9.28 1.44 5.04
N ALA A 102 8.25 2.28 4.90
CA ALA A 102 8.16 3.57 5.57
C ALA A 102 8.18 3.44 7.10
N ILE A 103 7.45 2.47 7.65
CA ILE A 103 7.41 2.16 9.08
C ILE A 103 8.80 1.69 9.56
N ALA A 104 9.42 0.76 8.84
CA ALA A 104 10.75 0.25 9.19
C ALA A 104 11.79 1.38 9.23
N THR A 105 11.81 2.26 8.21
CA THR A 105 12.71 3.41 8.15
C THR A 105 12.42 4.42 9.27
N ALA A 106 11.15 4.73 9.53
CA ALA A 106 10.78 5.69 10.58
C ALA A 106 11.18 5.19 11.98
N ILE A 107 10.98 3.90 12.28
CA ILE A 107 11.40 3.30 13.55
C ILE A 107 12.94 3.28 13.64
N MET A 108 13.65 2.98 12.56
CA MET A 108 15.11 2.90 12.55
C MET A 108 15.77 4.28 12.75
N VAL A 109 15.23 5.33 12.12
CA VAL A 109 15.83 6.68 12.14
C VAL A 109 15.35 7.49 13.34
N PHE A 110 14.06 7.43 13.67
CA PHE A 110 13.45 8.29 14.70
C PHE A 110 13.06 7.55 15.98
N GLY A 111 13.19 6.22 16.00
CA GLY A 111 12.78 5.40 17.13
C GLY A 111 11.28 5.13 17.16
N ILE A 112 10.90 4.07 17.90
CA ILE A 112 9.52 3.58 17.95
C ILE A 112 8.55 4.59 18.57
N SER A 113 8.99 5.41 19.53
CA SER A 113 8.11 6.36 20.25
C SER A 113 7.93 7.71 19.55
N SER A 114 8.55 7.90 18.38
CA SER A 114 8.47 9.17 17.66
C SER A 114 7.10 9.41 17.01
N GLY A 115 6.78 10.69 16.81
CA GLY A 115 5.61 11.09 16.01
C GLY A 115 5.70 10.65 14.55
N ALA A 116 6.92 10.52 14.00
CA ALA A 116 7.16 10.01 12.65
C ALA A 116 6.74 8.54 12.51
N ALA A 117 7.11 7.67 13.46
CA ALA A 117 6.68 6.27 13.49
C ALA A 117 5.17 6.13 13.73
N LEU A 118 4.53 7.08 14.42
CA LEU A 118 3.08 7.10 14.57
C LEU A 118 2.38 7.50 13.26
N ALA A 119 2.91 8.50 12.55
CA ALA A 119 2.32 8.97 11.31
C ALA A 119 2.31 7.90 10.21
N THR A 120 3.35 7.06 10.14
CA THR A 120 3.41 5.95 9.16
C THR A 120 2.40 4.85 9.44
N VAL A 121 2.13 4.52 10.71
CA VAL A 121 1.09 3.53 11.09
C VAL A 121 -0.31 4.10 10.86
N VAL A 122 -0.54 5.35 11.25
CA VAL A 122 -1.82 6.03 11.01
C VAL A 122 -2.09 6.15 9.52
N GLY A 123 -1.07 6.42 8.70
CA GLY A 123 -1.21 6.49 7.25
C GLY A 123 -1.81 5.22 6.65
N VAL A 124 -1.41 4.03 7.12
CA VAL A 124 -1.97 2.74 6.66
C VAL A 124 -3.47 2.67 6.88
N LEU A 125 -3.95 3.10 8.07
CA LEU A 125 -5.38 3.07 8.39
C LEU A 125 -6.23 3.89 7.44
N ILE A 126 -5.67 4.99 6.95
CA ILE A 126 -6.37 5.95 6.11
C ILE A 126 -6.24 5.56 4.64
N GLU A 127 -5.08 5.06 4.23
CA GLU A 127 -4.85 4.74 2.82
C GLU A 127 -5.71 3.58 2.34
N VAL A 128 -5.89 2.51 3.13
CA VAL A 128 -6.74 1.37 2.72
C VAL A 128 -8.17 1.80 2.34
N PRO A 129 -8.92 2.55 3.18
CA PRO A 129 -10.25 3.01 2.81
C PRO A 129 -10.23 4.03 1.67
N VAL A 130 -9.23 4.91 1.60
CA VAL A 130 -9.08 5.87 0.49
C VAL A 130 -8.86 5.13 -0.83
N MET A 131 -8.03 4.10 -0.85
CA MET A 131 -7.78 3.29 -2.05
C MET A 131 -9.04 2.55 -2.50
N LEU A 132 -9.83 2.00 -1.57
CA LEU A 132 -11.14 1.41 -1.89
C LEU A 132 -12.12 2.45 -2.47
N MET A 133 -12.12 3.67 -1.93
CA MET A 133 -12.88 4.79 -2.46
C MET A 133 -12.44 5.13 -3.90
N LEU A 134 -11.13 5.26 -4.14
CA LEU A 134 -10.59 5.57 -5.48
C LEU A 134 -10.86 4.44 -6.49
N VAL A 135 -10.81 3.18 -6.09
CA VAL A 135 -11.23 2.04 -6.93
C VAL A 135 -12.70 2.17 -7.32
N SER A 136 -13.57 2.56 -6.38
CA SER A 136 -14.99 2.82 -6.67
C SER A 136 -15.16 3.97 -7.67
N VAL A 137 -14.36 5.03 -7.54
CA VAL A 137 -14.32 6.16 -8.49
C VAL A 137 -13.91 5.66 -9.88
N CYS A 138 -12.80 4.91 -10.00
CA CYS A 138 -12.36 4.31 -11.27
C CYS A 138 -13.48 3.49 -11.93
N LYS A 139 -14.14 2.61 -11.16
CA LYS A 139 -15.23 1.77 -11.68
C LYS A 139 -16.38 2.62 -12.25
N ARG A 140 -16.69 3.75 -11.62
CA ARG A 140 -17.73 4.67 -12.08
C ARG A 140 -17.29 5.50 -13.29
N THR A 141 -16.01 5.82 -13.39
CA THR A 141 -15.43 6.57 -14.51
C THR A 141 -14.96 5.69 -15.67
N ARG A 142 -15.29 4.39 -15.66
CA ARG A 142 -14.94 3.45 -16.74
C ARG A 142 -15.35 3.93 -18.13
N ASN A 143 -16.52 4.57 -18.24
CA ASN A 143 -17.05 5.05 -19.52
C ASN A 143 -16.40 6.35 -20.02
N PHE A 144 -15.47 6.95 -19.26
CA PHE A 144 -14.77 8.19 -19.62
C PHE A 144 -13.48 7.96 -20.42
N PHE A 145 -13.09 6.69 -20.62
CA PHE A 145 -11.87 6.23 -21.28
C PHE A 145 -12.22 5.37 -22.50
#